data_AF-A0A7J9CNW7-F1
#
_entry.id   AF-A0A7J9CNW7-F1
#
_cell.length_a   1.000
_cell.length_b   1.000
_cell.length_c   1.000
_cell.angle_alpha   90.00
_cell.angle_beta   90.00
_cell.angle_gamma   90.00
#
_symmetry.space_group_name_H-M   'P 1'
#
loop_
_entity.id
_entity.type
_entity.pdbx_description
1 polymer ?
#
loop_
_entity_poly.entity_id
_entity_poly.type
_entity_poly.pdbx_seq_one_letter_code
_entity_poly.pdbx_strand_id
1 'polypeptide(L)'
;KIIGAKYYKADGDFDPSEYKSPRDSEGHGSHTSSTAAGGLVSKASLYGLAKGTARGGVPSARIAVYKICWSLGCDDVDILAAFDDAIADGVDIISLSVGSFSASEYFDDTIAIGAFHSMKNGILTSNSAGNSGPSLSTITNFSPWSLSVAASTIDRKFVTRVKLGNGEIY
;
A
#
# COMPACT_ATOMS: atom_id res chain seq x y z
N LYS A 1 4.10 -12.83 13.38
CA LYS A 1 3.99 -12.34 11.99
C LYS A 1 2.98 -11.20 11.95
N ILE A 2 1.69 -11.48 11.78
CA ILE A 2 0.61 -10.51 12.03
C ILE A 2 0.29 -10.58 13.52
N ILE A 3 0.25 -9.42 14.19
CA ILE A 3 -0.03 -9.31 15.64
C ILE A 3 -1.26 -8.47 15.96
N GLY A 4 -1.75 -7.69 14.99
CA GLY A 4 -2.97 -6.90 15.08
C GLY A 4 -3.66 -6.85 13.73
N ALA A 5 -4.99 -6.84 13.73
CA ALA A 5 -5.79 -6.72 12.51
C ALA A 5 -7.12 -6.03 12.84
N LYS A 6 -7.32 -4.83 12.29
CA LYS A 6 -8.51 -4.00 12.42
C LYS A 6 -9.02 -3.62 11.03
N TYR A 7 -10.29 -3.25 10.94
CA TYR A 7 -10.89 -2.70 9.71
C TYR A 7 -11.79 -1.52 10.07
N TYR A 8 -11.93 -0.60 9.13
CA TYR A 8 -12.70 0.63 9.29
C TYR A 8 -13.60 0.77 8.07
N LYS A 9 -14.90 0.93 8.32
CA LYS A 9 -15.91 1.21 7.31
C LYS A 9 -17.05 1.97 7.97
N ALA A 10 -16.82 3.25 8.21
CA ALA A 10 -17.68 4.08 9.06
C ALA A 10 -19.09 4.29 8.51
N ASP A 11 -19.24 4.34 7.17
CA ASP A 11 -20.56 4.47 6.53
C ASP A 11 -21.41 3.19 6.61
N GLY A 12 -20.80 2.05 6.97
CA GLY A 12 -21.45 0.75 7.06
C GLY A 12 -21.91 0.17 5.73
N ASP A 13 -21.54 0.76 4.59
CA ASP A 13 -21.94 0.31 3.26
C ASP A 13 -20.90 -0.67 2.71
N PHE A 14 -21.23 -1.95 2.73
CA PHE A 14 -20.33 -3.01 2.27
C PHE A 14 -20.85 -3.59 0.97
N ASP A 15 -19.98 -3.69 -0.03
CA ASP A 15 -20.27 -4.51 -1.20
C ASP A 15 -20.50 -5.97 -0.77
N PRO A 16 -21.54 -6.66 -1.28
CA PRO A 16 -21.83 -8.05 -0.92
C PRO A 16 -20.68 -9.04 -1.17
N SER A 17 -19.74 -8.70 -2.06
CA SER A 17 -18.54 -9.49 -2.35
C SER A 17 -17.42 -9.33 -1.32
N GLU A 18 -17.53 -8.37 -0.40
CA GLU A 18 -16.49 -8.05 0.57
C GLU A 18 -16.70 -8.70 1.94
N TYR A 19 -15.57 -9.04 2.58
CA TYR A 19 -15.58 -9.56 3.93
C TYR A 19 -15.64 -8.40 4.92
N LYS A 20 -16.68 -8.34 5.76
CA LYS A 20 -16.81 -7.44 6.93
C LYS A 20 -15.81 -7.83 8.03
N SER A 21 -14.53 -7.75 7.72
CA SER A 21 -13.41 -8.17 8.54
C SER A 21 -12.11 -7.54 8.01
N PRO A 22 -11.00 -7.65 8.76
CA PRO A 22 -9.68 -7.23 8.27
C PRO A 22 -9.13 -8.08 7.11
N ARG A 23 -9.87 -9.09 6.64
CA ARG A 23 -9.46 -9.93 5.51
C ARG A 23 -9.39 -9.10 4.23
N ASP A 24 -8.25 -9.22 3.57
CA ASP A 24 -8.02 -8.70 2.23
C ASP A 24 -8.77 -9.55 1.19
N SER A 25 -9.67 -8.92 0.44
CA SER A 25 -10.45 -9.53 -0.65
C SER A 25 -9.92 -9.18 -2.04
N GLU A 26 -9.02 -8.20 -2.14
CA GLU A 26 -8.54 -7.67 -3.42
C GLU A 26 -7.09 -8.14 -3.70
N GLY A 27 -6.21 -8.05 -2.70
CA GLY A 27 -4.83 -8.54 -2.77
C GLY A 27 -3.76 -7.46 -2.60
N HIS A 28 -4.08 -6.18 -2.80
CA HIS A 28 -3.15 -5.06 -2.72
C HIS A 28 -2.49 -4.97 -1.34
N GLY A 29 -3.28 -5.07 -0.26
CA GLY A 29 -2.76 -5.07 1.11
C GLY A 29 -1.84 -6.26 1.42
N SER A 30 -2.18 -7.45 0.93
CA SER A 30 -1.33 -8.64 1.05
C SER A 30 -0.02 -8.48 0.28
N HIS A 31 -0.07 -7.88 -0.91
CA HIS A 31 1.11 -7.63 -1.74
C HIS A 31 2.05 -6.59 -1.11
N THR A 32 1.54 -5.45 -0.64
CA THR A 32 2.35 -4.39 -0.03
C THR A 32 2.93 -4.84 1.32
N SER A 33 2.13 -5.45 2.19
CA SER A 33 2.59 -5.94 3.51
C SER A 33 3.66 -7.03 3.38
N SER A 34 3.54 -7.93 2.41
CA SER A 34 4.57 -8.94 2.13
C SER A 34 5.85 -8.35 1.51
N THR A 35 5.75 -7.24 0.79
CA THR A 35 6.92 -6.50 0.27
C THR A 35 7.69 -5.79 1.39
N ALA A 36 7.00 -5.28 2.41
CA ALA A 36 7.62 -4.64 3.57
C ALA A 36 8.22 -5.67 4.56
N ALA A 37 7.42 -6.64 5.00
CA ALA A 37 7.75 -7.56 6.10
C ALA A 37 7.36 -9.03 5.82
N GLY A 38 7.29 -9.41 4.54
CA GLY A 38 7.12 -10.80 4.13
C GLY A 38 8.24 -11.70 4.63
N GLY A 39 7.87 -12.94 4.96
CA GLY A 39 8.82 -13.96 5.43
C GLY A 39 9.47 -14.59 4.22
N LEU A 40 10.50 -15.40 4.44
CA LEU A 40 11.14 -16.11 3.34
C LEU A 40 10.19 -17.19 2.81
N VAL A 41 9.86 -17.11 1.53
CA VAL A 41 9.07 -18.11 0.81
C VAL A 41 9.87 -18.61 -0.37
N SER A 42 10.46 -19.80 -0.22
CA SER A 42 11.21 -20.46 -1.29
C SER A 42 10.29 -20.89 -2.44
N LYS A 43 10.83 -20.91 -3.66
CA LYS A 43 10.11 -21.34 -4.87
C LYS A 43 8.86 -20.50 -5.18
N ALA A 44 8.80 -19.26 -4.71
CA ALA A 44 7.75 -18.31 -5.06
C ALA A 44 7.81 -18.01 -6.56
N SER A 45 6.67 -18.05 -7.24
CA SER A 45 6.52 -17.71 -8.66
C SER A 45 5.05 -17.47 -9.00
N LEU A 46 4.78 -16.72 -10.07
CA LEU A 46 3.46 -16.64 -10.68
C LEU A 46 3.47 -17.49 -11.95
N TYR A 47 2.87 -18.68 -11.91
CA TYR A 47 2.91 -19.65 -13.03
C TYR A 47 4.33 -19.92 -13.56
N GLY A 48 5.33 -19.93 -12.68
CA GLY A 48 6.75 -20.10 -13.04
C GLY A 48 7.50 -18.80 -13.35
N LEU A 49 6.81 -17.68 -13.56
CA LEU A 49 7.43 -16.37 -13.72
C LEU A 49 8.06 -15.90 -12.41
N ALA A 50 9.17 -15.17 -12.52
CA ALA A 50 9.88 -14.58 -11.38
C ALA A 50 10.37 -15.58 -10.32
N LYS A 51 10.57 -16.86 -10.68
CA LYS A 51 10.89 -17.94 -9.73
C LYS A 51 12.09 -17.61 -8.85
N GLY A 52 11.90 -17.68 -7.54
CA GLY A 52 12.97 -17.43 -6.56
C GLY A 52 12.49 -17.55 -5.12
N THR A 53 13.17 -16.85 -4.22
CA THR A 53 12.75 -16.70 -2.81
C THR A 53 12.16 -15.30 -2.61
N ALA A 54 10.85 -15.25 -2.34
CA ALA A 54 10.18 -14.00 -1.97
C ALA A 54 10.44 -13.67 -0.49
N ARG A 55 10.60 -12.38 -0.18
CA ARG A 55 10.69 -11.84 1.19
C ARG A 55 10.34 -10.35 1.21
N GLY A 56 10.07 -9.82 2.39
CA GLY A 56 10.03 -8.38 2.62
C GLY A 56 11.41 -7.80 2.90
N GLY A 57 11.47 -6.48 3.08
CA GLY A 57 12.68 -5.79 3.54
C GLY A 57 13.12 -6.24 4.94
N VAL A 58 12.16 -6.44 5.86
CA VAL A 58 12.44 -6.89 7.24
C VAL A 58 11.59 -8.14 7.59
N PRO A 59 12.06 -9.36 7.24
CA PRO A 59 11.26 -10.58 7.42
C PRO A 59 10.88 -10.93 8.88
N SER A 60 11.62 -10.40 9.85
CA SER A 60 11.40 -10.61 11.29
C SER A 60 10.42 -9.60 11.91
N ALA A 61 10.07 -8.52 11.19
CA ALA A 61 9.18 -7.50 11.70
C ALA A 61 7.77 -8.05 11.97
N ARG A 62 7.06 -7.37 12.89
CA ARG A 62 5.64 -7.64 13.15
C ARG A 62 4.79 -6.77 12.22
N ILE A 63 3.61 -7.27 11.85
CA ILE A 63 2.66 -6.57 11.00
C ILE A 63 1.39 -6.33 11.82
N ALA A 64 0.94 -5.08 11.89
CA ALA A 64 -0.41 -4.70 12.30
C ALA A 64 -1.16 -4.23 11.05
N VAL A 65 -2.33 -4.81 10.80
CA VAL A 65 -3.14 -4.51 9.61
C VAL A 65 -4.29 -3.58 9.98
N TYR A 66 -4.45 -2.50 9.24
CA TYR A 66 -5.56 -1.56 9.34
C TYR A 66 -6.22 -1.47 7.97
N LYS A 67 -7.31 -2.22 7.76
CA LYS A 67 -8.03 -2.23 6.49
C LYS A 67 -8.93 -0.99 6.40
N ILE A 68 -8.56 -0.07 5.53
CA ILE A 68 -9.28 1.20 5.26
C ILE A 68 -9.85 1.28 3.85
N CYS A 69 -9.45 0.36 2.98
CA CYS A 69 -9.85 0.35 1.57
C CYS A 69 -10.79 -0.81 1.32
N TRP A 70 -11.81 -0.51 0.53
CA TRP A 70 -12.91 -1.37 0.10
C TRP A 70 -13.06 -1.26 -1.41
N SER A 71 -14.03 -1.98 -1.98
CA SER A 71 -14.24 -2.01 -3.44
C SER A 71 -14.48 -0.62 -4.04
N LEU A 72 -15.09 0.29 -3.28
CA LEU A 72 -15.43 1.65 -3.70
C LEU A 72 -14.33 2.68 -3.44
N GLY A 73 -13.25 2.31 -2.76
CA GLY A 73 -12.16 3.22 -2.40
C GLY A 73 -11.82 3.16 -0.91
N CYS A 74 -11.12 4.19 -0.45
CA CYS A 74 -10.69 4.33 0.93
C CYS A 74 -11.22 5.66 1.45
N ASP A 75 -12.14 5.62 2.41
CA ASP A 75 -12.81 6.82 2.88
C ASP A 75 -11.92 7.60 3.86
N ASP A 76 -11.99 8.93 3.79
CA ASP A 76 -11.21 9.85 4.61
C ASP A 76 -11.35 9.59 6.12
N VAL A 77 -12.59 9.29 6.55
CA VAL A 77 -12.89 8.96 7.95
C VAL A 77 -12.23 7.66 8.39
N ASP A 78 -12.16 6.66 7.51
CA ASP A 78 -11.56 5.36 7.80
C ASP A 78 -10.02 5.47 7.86
N ILE A 79 -9.44 6.30 6.98
CA ILE A 79 -8.00 6.63 7.01
C ILE A 79 -7.63 7.27 8.35
N LEU A 80 -8.36 8.29 8.79
CA LEU A 80 -8.08 8.97 10.07
C LEU A 80 -8.26 8.04 11.26
N ALA A 81 -9.31 7.22 11.29
CA ALA A 81 -9.55 6.26 12.36
C ALA A 81 -8.42 5.22 12.45
N ALA A 82 -7.92 4.74 11.32
CA ALA A 82 -6.77 3.84 11.28
C ALA A 82 -5.47 4.49 11.75
N PHE A 83 -5.22 5.76 11.42
CA PHE A 83 -4.06 6.49 11.94
C PHE A 83 -4.13 6.63 13.46
N ASP A 84 -5.28 7.04 13.99
CA ASP A 84 -5.48 7.23 15.44
C ASP A 84 -5.20 5.92 16.20
N ASP A 85 -5.79 4.82 15.74
CA ASP A 85 -5.57 3.51 16.32
C ASP A 85 -4.13 3.01 16.13
N ALA A 86 -3.51 3.22 14.96
CA ALA A 86 -2.13 2.78 14.73
C ALA A 86 -1.14 3.50 15.65
N ILE A 87 -1.35 4.79 15.88
CA ILE A 87 -0.55 5.59 16.81
C ILE A 87 -0.76 5.07 18.25
N ALA A 88 -2.02 4.88 18.67
CA ALA A 88 -2.36 4.40 20.01
C ALA A 88 -1.86 2.97 20.29
N ASP A 89 -1.91 2.10 19.28
CA ASP A 89 -1.41 0.72 19.34
C ASP A 89 0.13 0.66 19.37
N GLY A 90 0.82 1.78 19.14
CA GLY A 90 2.28 1.89 19.27
C GLY A 90 3.06 1.26 18.12
N VAL A 91 2.61 1.44 16.88
CA VAL A 91 3.38 1.00 15.70
C VAL A 91 4.68 1.81 15.56
N ASP A 92 5.75 1.20 15.05
CA ASP A 92 7.04 1.89 14.87
C ASP A 92 7.14 2.68 13.56
N ILE A 93 6.41 2.27 12.53
CA ILE A 93 6.40 2.87 11.19
C ILE A 93 5.07 2.55 10.49
N ILE A 94 4.57 3.48 9.69
CA ILE A 94 3.38 3.30 8.86
C ILE A 94 3.78 3.22 7.39
N SER A 95 3.28 2.21 6.68
CA SER A 95 3.43 2.06 5.23
C SER A 95 2.06 2.20 4.58
N LEU A 96 1.86 3.29 3.83
CA LEU A 96 0.57 3.64 3.24
C LEU A 96 0.69 3.79 1.72
N SER A 97 0.17 2.81 0.99
CA SER A 97 0.14 2.82 -0.49
C SER A 97 -1.23 3.29 -0.99
N VAL A 98 -1.65 4.45 -0.51
CA VAL A 98 -2.93 5.09 -0.82
C VAL A 98 -2.67 6.59 -1.03
N GLY A 99 -3.48 7.25 -1.85
CA GLY A 99 -3.43 8.68 -2.06
C GLY A 99 -4.71 9.14 -2.74
N SER A 100 -5.01 10.44 -2.63
CA SER A 100 -6.13 11.05 -3.34
C SER A 100 -5.84 11.14 -4.85
N PHE A 101 -6.89 11.36 -5.65
CA PHE A 101 -6.79 11.64 -7.08
C PHE A 101 -6.26 13.04 -7.38
N SER A 102 -6.45 13.99 -6.46
CA SER A 102 -6.01 15.37 -6.58
C SER A 102 -5.24 15.81 -5.34
N ALA A 103 -4.31 16.73 -5.51
CA ALA A 103 -3.63 17.39 -4.40
C ALA A 103 -4.62 18.28 -3.63
N SER A 104 -4.53 18.25 -2.31
CA SER A 104 -5.29 19.11 -1.39
C SER A 104 -4.33 19.85 -0.46
N GLU A 105 -4.80 20.93 0.19
CA GLU A 105 -4.02 21.56 1.25
C GLU A 105 -3.87 20.64 2.46
N TYR A 106 -2.79 20.82 3.24
CA TYR A 106 -2.43 19.86 4.28
C TYR A 106 -3.49 19.64 5.37
N PHE A 107 -4.31 20.65 5.65
CA PHE A 107 -5.37 20.57 6.67
C PHE A 107 -6.70 20.05 6.12
N ASP A 108 -6.79 19.85 4.80
CA ASP A 108 -7.92 19.22 4.11
C ASP A 108 -7.55 17.83 3.56
N ASP A 109 -6.30 17.40 3.73
CA ASP A 109 -5.81 16.08 3.33
C ASP A 109 -5.68 15.17 4.56
N THR A 110 -6.53 14.14 4.62
CA THR A 110 -6.58 13.21 5.76
C THR A 110 -5.29 12.41 5.97
N ILE A 111 -4.57 12.10 4.89
CA ILE A 111 -3.27 11.41 4.97
C ILE A 111 -2.23 12.38 5.54
N ALA A 112 -2.23 13.64 5.12
CA ALA A 112 -1.33 14.66 5.67
C ALA A 112 -1.60 14.88 7.16
N ILE A 113 -2.86 15.00 7.57
CA ILE A 113 -3.26 15.14 8.98
C ILE A 113 -2.83 13.91 9.79
N GLY A 114 -3.19 12.70 9.37
CA GLY A 114 -2.82 11.46 10.06
C GLY A 114 -1.31 11.30 10.18
N ALA A 115 -0.56 11.54 9.11
CA ALA A 115 0.89 11.48 9.10
C ALA A 115 1.54 12.56 10.00
N PHE A 116 0.92 13.73 10.14
CA PHE A 116 1.42 14.78 11.03
C PHE A 116 1.36 14.33 12.49
N HIS A 117 0.22 13.76 12.91
CA HIS A 117 0.05 13.23 14.25
C HIS A 117 0.93 12.00 14.50
N SER A 118 1.14 11.15 13.49
CA SER A 118 2.09 10.04 13.51
C SER A 118 3.51 10.54 13.77
N MET A 119 3.98 11.53 12.98
CA MET A 119 5.31 12.12 13.13
C MET A 119 5.52 12.78 14.49
N LYS A 120 4.49 13.46 15.03
CA LYS A 120 4.53 14.04 16.38
C LYS A 120 4.77 12.99 17.47
N ASN A 121 4.37 11.74 17.24
CA ASN A 121 4.62 10.60 18.12
C ASN A 121 5.87 9.79 17.74
N GLY A 122 6.71 10.30 16.83
CA GLY A 122 7.95 9.64 16.41
C GLY A 122 7.75 8.50 15.40
N ILE A 123 6.59 8.41 14.76
CA ILE A 123 6.23 7.34 13.82
C ILE A 123 6.28 7.89 12.40
N LEU A 124 7.24 7.43 11.59
CA LEU A 124 7.37 7.83 10.18
C LEU A 124 6.28 7.21 9.32
N THR A 125 5.72 7.98 8.40
CA THR A 125 4.80 7.49 7.36
C THR A 125 5.50 7.43 6.01
N SER A 126 5.58 6.24 5.40
CA SER A 126 6.03 6.04 4.01
C SER A 126 4.83 5.98 3.07
N ASN A 127 4.72 6.97 2.19
CA ASN A 127 3.61 7.14 1.25
C ASN A 127 4.05 6.91 -0.21
N SER A 128 3.17 6.33 -1.02
CA SER A 128 3.35 6.35 -2.48
C SER A 128 3.10 7.75 -3.04
N ALA A 129 3.92 8.21 -3.99
CA ALA A 129 3.74 9.51 -4.64
C ALA A 129 2.46 9.59 -5.52
N GLY A 130 1.93 8.44 -5.96
CA GLY A 130 0.79 8.33 -6.88
C GLY A 130 1.21 7.86 -8.27
N ASN A 131 0.22 7.50 -9.09
CA ASN A 131 0.42 6.88 -10.41
C ASN A 131 -0.03 7.78 -11.58
N SER A 132 -0.32 9.06 -11.32
CA SER A 132 -0.90 10.01 -12.30
C SER A 132 0.14 10.70 -13.19
N GLY A 133 1.40 10.25 -13.16
CA GLY A 133 2.45 10.76 -14.06
C GLY A 133 2.15 10.48 -15.54
N PRO A 134 2.99 10.97 -16.47
CA PRO A 134 4.32 11.55 -16.26
C PRO A 134 4.34 13.10 -16.24
N SER A 135 3.18 13.76 -16.34
CA SER A 135 3.09 15.22 -16.33
C SER A 135 3.59 15.82 -15.00
N LEU A 136 4.08 17.06 -15.05
CA LEU A 136 4.48 17.81 -13.86
C LEU A 136 3.28 18.00 -12.89
N SER A 137 3.59 18.14 -11.60
CA SER A 137 2.62 18.43 -10.54
C SER A 137 1.48 17.41 -10.40
N THR A 138 1.79 16.12 -10.55
CA THR A 138 0.83 15.00 -10.44
C THR A 138 0.93 14.22 -9.12
N ILE A 139 1.85 14.60 -8.23
CA ILE A 139 2.00 14.01 -6.89
C ILE A 139 0.85 14.44 -5.98
N THR A 140 0.31 13.52 -5.18
CA THR A 140 -0.77 13.83 -4.21
C THR A 140 -0.35 13.67 -2.76
N ASN A 141 0.61 12.79 -2.45
CA ASN A 141 1.23 12.72 -1.13
C ASN A 141 2.54 13.52 -1.10
N PHE A 142 2.50 14.76 -0.63
CA PHE A 142 3.67 15.67 -0.62
C PHE A 142 3.88 16.41 0.70
N SER A 143 3.25 15.94 1.79
CA SER A 143 3.45 16.56 3.11
C SER A 143 4.91 16.45 3.58
N PRO A 144 5.54 17.54 4.07
CA PRO A 144 6.97 17.55 4.42
C PRO A 144 7.39 16.58 5.54
N TRP A 145 6.43 16.11 6.34
CA TRP A 145 6.64 15.16 7.43
C TRP A 145 6.45 13.70 7.02
N SER A 146 6.18 13.42 5.75
CA SER A 146 6.06 12.06 5.22
C SER A 146 7.22 11.75 4.27
N LEU A 147 7.52 10.46 4.10
CA LEU A 147 8.41 9.99 3.05
C LEU A 147 7.60 9.67 1.79
N SER A 148 7.65 10.53 0.79
CA SER A 148 6.98 10.30 -0.50
C SER A 148 7.88 9.49 -1.45
N VAL A 149 7.39 8.34 -1.91
CA VAL A 149 8.17 7.36 -2.68
C VAL A 149 7.66 7.27 -4.12
N ALA A 150 8.56 7.53 -5.08
CA ALA A 150 8.31 7.33 -6.52
C ALA A 150 8.60 5.87 -6.95
N ALA A 151 8.07 5.47 -8.11
CA ALA A 151 8.34 4.17 -8.72
C ALA A 151 9.43 4.25 -9.79
N SER A 152 10.27 3.22 -9.88
CA SER A 152 11.29 3.08 -10.91
C SER A 152 11.40 1.62 -11.36
N THR A 153 12.18 1.36 -12.41
CA THR A 153 12.42 0.01 -12.93
C THR A 153 13.59 -0.67 -12.24
N ILE A 154 13.63 -2.00 -12.34
CA ILE A 154 14.80 -2.82 -11.99
C ILE A 154 15.40 -3.45 -13.24
N ASP A 155 16.56 -4.11 -13.10
CA ASP A 155 17.25 -4.80 -14.20
C ASP A 155 16.40 -5.93 -14.83
N ARG A 156 15.61 -6.63 -14.04
CA ARG A 156 14.73 -7.70 -14.50
C ARG A 156 13.53 -7.14 -15.27
N LYS A 157 13.40 -7.55 -16.53
CA LYS A 157 12.26 -7.25 -17.40
C LYS A 157 11.52 -8.53 -17.81
N PHE A 158 10.19 -8.51 -17.72
CA PHE A 158 9.35 -9.54 -18.33
C PHE A 158 9.03 -9.16 -19.77
N VAL A 159 9.17 -10.11 -20.69
CA VAL A 159 8.84 -9.96 -22.11
C VAL A 159 8.03 -11.17 -22.55
N THR A 160 7.06 -10.92 -23.43
CA THR A 160 6.25 -11.96 -24.06
C THR A 160 6.61 -11.99 -25.53
N ARG A 161 7.34 -13.03 -25.96
CA ARG A 161 7.72 -13.17 -27.37
C ARG A 161 6.49 -13.51 -28.20
N VAL A 162 6.30 -12.81 -29.30
CA VAL A 162 5.20 -13.02 -30.25
C VAL A 162 5.78 -13.49 -31.57
N LYS A 163 5.40 -14.69 -32.01
CA LYS A 163 5.76 -15.22 -33.34
C LYS A 163 4.58 -15.06 -34.30
N LEU A 164 4.78 -14.30 -35.38
CA LEU A 164 3.78 -14.09 -36.42
C LEU A 164 3.72 -15.27 -37.40
N GLY A 165 2.65 -15.33 -38.21
CA GLY A 165 2.47 -16.40 -39.22
C GLY A 165 3.51 -16.39 -40.34
N ASN A 166 4.14 -15.24 -40.59
CA ASN A 166 5.27 -15.10 -41.52
C ASN A 166 6.62 -15.54 -40.91
N GLY A 167 6.64 -15.94 -39.64
CA GLY A 167 7.83 -16.42 -38.93
C GLY A 167 8.62 -15.35 -38.17
N GLU A 168 8.28 -14.06 -38.29
CA GLU A 168 8.93 -12.99 -37.54
C GLU A 168 8.61 -13.09 -36.04
N ILE A 169 9.60 -12.75 -35.19
CA ILE A 169 9.48 -12.78 -33.73
C ILE A 169 9.71 -11.37 -33.18
N TYR A 170 8.78 -10.91 -32.35
CA TYR A 170 8.84 -9.66 -31.60
C TYR A 170 8.90 -9.93 -30.09
#